data_AF-A0A0Q9QWV7-F1
#
_entry.id   AF-A0A0Q9QWV7-F1
#
_cell.length_a   1.000
_cell.length_b   1.000
_cell.length_c   1.000
_cell.angle_alpha   90.00
_cell.angle_beta   90.00
_cell.angle_gamma   90.00
#
_symmetry.space_group_name_H-M   'P 1'
#
loop_
_entity.id
_entity.type
_entity.pdbx_description
1 polymer ?
#
loop_
_entity_poly.entity_id
_entity_poly.type
_entity_poly.pdbx_seq_one_letter_code
_entity_poly.pdbx_strand_id
1 'polypeptide(L)'
;MRARDDTTAVIDSTLAGGPRVLHIGVEPSTVPRRLAQEHDREVECLRWPLDAGADEQWGPEVDLAERADGWVQPFLVAPVDVVVVEGVLDEGPSPDAFLRTLGSGALVPGGLVVVSGARDLTTPLQSAGFTLESEAATEDGRHVTVARFPSFTTARPLSPEADEASAAENRRLAHELERTRELLGRERATIAREMQLGKDELLAMDRQVAELQDRLQRLRHKNVLLRARVAQVARERDLAEARAAELADELFLTHDSRAVRTVASMVERARRRRSP
;
A
#
# COMPACT_ATOMS: atom_id res chain seq x y z
N MET A 1 12.07 41.03 -5.81
CA MET A 1 11.79 39.88 -4.92
C MET A 1 10.32 39.59 -5.07
N ARG A 2 9.95 38.40 -5.58
CA ARG A 2 8.55 38.06 -5.85
C ARG A 2 7.87 37.63 -4.55
N ALA A 3 6.72 38.23 -4.28
CA ALA A 3 5.82 37.93 -3.18
C ALA A 3 5.52 36.42 -3.10
N ARG A 4 5.51 35.87 -1.88
CA ARG A 4 5.17 34.48 -1.60
C ARG A 4 3.66 34.43 -1.36
N ASP A 5 2.95 33.71 -2.23
CA ASP A 5 1.53 33.39 -2.10
C ASP A 5 1.26 32.71 -0.74
N ASP A 6 0.21 33.11 0.00
CA ASP A 6 -0.10 32.64 1.38
C ASP A 6 -0.16 31.11 1.44
N THR A 7 -0.81 30.49 0.46
CA THR A 7 -0.88 29.03 0.31
C THR A 7 0.51 28.39 0.20
N THR A 8 1.43 29.04 -0.53
CA THR A 8 2.80 28.55 -0.69
C THR A 8 3.60 28.71 0.61
N ALA A 9 3.39 29.80 1.35
CA ALA A 9 4.02 30.02 2.65
C ALA A 9 3.59 28.99 3.70
N VAL A 10 2.30 28.64 3.73
CA VAL A 10 1.76 27.58 4.60
C VAL A 10 2.36 26.23 4.23
N ILE A 11 2.35 25.85 2.94
CA ILE A 11 2.92 24.58 2.48
C ILE A 11 4.41 24.47 2.84
N ASP A 12 5.20 25.48 2.49
CA ASP A 12 6.64 25.50 2.78
C ASP A 12 6.94 25.34 4.27
N SER A 13 6.12 25.96 5.12
CA SER A 13 6.24 25.85 6.58
C SER A 13 5.87 24.46 7.08
N THR A 14 4.81 23.85 6.55
CA THR A 14 4.38 22.49 6.91
C THR A 14 5.42 21.43 6.55
N LEU A 15 6.20 21.62 5.48
CA LEU A 15 7.20 20.64 5.03
C LEU A 15 8.35 20.44 6.03
N ALA A 16 8.58 21.38 6.96
CA ALA A 16 9.56 21.24 8.04
C ALA A 16 9.15 20.22 9.12
N GLY A 17 7.91 19.73 9.11
CA GLY A 17 7.40 18.71 10.02
C GLY A 17 7.33 17.30 9.43
N GLY A 18 6.79 16.38 10.21
CA GLY A 18 6.65 14.95 9.86
C GLY A 18 5.51 14.64 8.89
N PRO A 19 5.34 13.37 8.50
CA PRO A 19 4.45 12.96 7.41
C PRO A 19 2.95 13.10 7.71
N ARG A 20 2.53 13.02 8.98
CA ARG A 20 1.11 13.10 9.37
C ARG A 20 0.70 14.54 9.64
N VAL A 21 -0.24 15.04 8.87
CA VAL A 21 -0.72 16.42 8.92
C VAL A 21 -2.20 16.44 9.23
N LEU A 22 -2.60 17.19 10.27
CA LEU A 22 -3.99 17.55 10.50
C LEU A 22 -4.21 18.97 9.99
N HIS A 23 -5.12 19.13 9.05
CA HIS A 23 -5.54 20.43 8.53
C HIS A 23 -6.90 20.81 9.13
N ILE A 24 -7.02 22.01 9.67
CA ILE A 24 -8.25 22.53 10.26
C ILE A 24 -8.55 23.89 9.62
N GLY A 25 -9.68 24.02 8.93
CA GLY A 25 -10.03 25.24 8.21
C GLY A 25 -11.51 25.61 8.31
N VAL A 26 -11.81 26.89 8.08
CA VAL A 26 -13.19 27.41 8.00
C VAL A 26 -13.73 27.32 6.57
N GLU A 27 -12.88 27.66 5.59
CA GLU A 27 -13.21 27.70 4.16
C GLU A 27 -12.39 26.67 3.36
N PRO A 28 -12.90 26.20 2.19
CA PRO A 28 -12.17 25.28 1.33
C PRO A 28 -10.76 25.77 1.01
N SER A 29 -9.76 24.92 1.28
CA SER A 29 -8.35 25.22 1.05
C SER A 29 -7.74 24.26 0.04
N THR A 30 -6.79 24.77 -0.76
CA THR A 30 -5.99 23.93 -1.67
C THR A 30 -4.79 23.30 -0.97
N VAL A 31 -4.43 23.77 0.23
CA VAL A 31 -3.27 23.29 1.02
C VAL A 31 -3.31 21.78 1.24
N PRO A 32 -4.40 21.15 1.73
CA PRO A 32 -4.43 19.71 1.98
C PRO A 32 -4.18 18.88 0.72
N ARG A 33 -4.84 19.26 -0.38
CA ARG A 33 -4.73 18.57 -1.67
C ARG A 33 -3.30 18.64 -2.20
N ARG A 34 -2.66 19.80 -2.11
CA ARG A 34 -1.28 19.99 -2.58
C ARG A 34 -0.29 19.24 -1.69
N LEU A 35 -0.47 19.24 -0.37
CA LEU A 35 0.36 18.44 0.55
C LEU A 35 0.26 16.94 0.26
N ALA A 36 -0.94 16.42 0.00
CA ALA A 36 -1.13 15.00 -0.34
C ALA A 36 -0.60 14.65 -1.75
N GLN A 37 -0.88 15.47 -2.77
CA GLN A 37 -0.57 15.15 -4.17
C GLN A 37 0.87 15.49 -4.58
N GLU A 38 1.42 16.62 -4.10
CA GLU A 38 2.74 17.13 -4.50
C GLU A 38 3.85 16.69 -3.55
N HIS A 39 3.50 16.38 -2.29
CA HIS A 39 4.48 16.16 -1.22
C HIS A 39 4.29 14.86 -0.43
N ASP A 40 3.39 13.97 -0.88
CA ASP A 40 3.17 12.62 -0.34
C ASP A 40 2.94 12.63 1.19
N ARG A 41 2.15 13.60 1.68
CA ARG A 41 1.79 13.72 3.10
C ARG A 41 0.48 13.00 3.40
N GLU A 42 0.40 12.43 4.60
CA GLU A 42 -0.83 11.86 5.14
C GLU A 42 -1.66 12.98 5.76
N VAL A 43 -2.62 13.53 5.00
CA VAL A 43 -3.40 14.69 5.43
C VAL A 43 -4.81 14.30 5.86
N GLU A 44 -5.13 14.55 7.12
CA GLU A 44 -6.49 14.50 7.66
C GLU A 44 -7.05 15.93 7.72
N CYS A 45 -8.31 16.12 7.32
CA CYS A 45 -8.90 17.46 7.20
C CYS A 45 -10.13 17.57 8.10
N LEU A 46 -10.24 18.66 8.85
CA LEU A 46 -11.37 19.01 9.71
C LEU A 46 -11.91 20.39 9.34
N ARG A 47 -13.23 20.47 9.19
CA ARG A 47 -13.94 21.74 8.97
C ARG A 47 -14.36 22.35 10.30
N TRP A 48 -14.22 23.67 10.43
CA TRP A 48 -14.68 24.43 11.58
C TRP A 48 -15.77 25.44 11.20
N PRO A 49 -16.89 25.53 11.96
CA PRO A 49 -17.30 24.61 13.02
C PRO A 49 -17.75 23.24 12.48
N LEU A 50 -17.65 22.19 13.30
CA LEU A 50 -17.89 20.79 12.89
C LEU A 50 -19.32 20.50 12.37
N ASP A 51 -20.29 21.35 12.71
CA ASP A 51 -21.71 21.17 12.32
C ASP A 51 -22.03 21.76 10.92
N ALA A 52 -21.06 22.36 10.24
CA ALA A 52 -21.26 23.02 8.96
C ALA A 52 -21.15 22.03 7.78
N GLY A 53 -22.22 21.28 7.50
CA GLY A 53 -22.60 20.63 6.23
C GLY A 53 -21.52 20.03 5.32
N ALA A 54 -21.74 18.78 4.88
CA ALA A 54 -20.89 18.06 3.93
C ALA A 54 -20.78 18.75 2.55
N ASP A 55 -19.68 19.44 2.31
CA ASP A 55 -19.24 19.79 0.95
C ASP A 55 -18.21 18.76 0.46
N GLU A 56 -18.41 18.24 -0.76
CA GLU A 56 -17.67 17.14 -1.43
C GLU A 56 -16.14 17.33 -1.55
N GLN A 57 -15.58 18.44 -1.08
CA GLN A 57 -14.18 18.81 -1.24
C GLN A 57 -13.30 18.48 -0.02
N TRP A 58 -13.92 18.14 1.12
CA TRP A 58 -13.24 17.73 2.34
C TRP A 58 -13.31 16.19 2.45
N GLY A 59 -12.27 15.56 3.01
CA GLY A 59 -12.14 14.09 3.08
C GLY A 59 -13.30 13.37 3.77
N PRO A 60 -13.28 12.02 3.82
CA PRO A 60 -14.43 11.22 4.25
C PRO A 60 -14.98 11.67 5.62
N GLU A 61 -16.29 11.90 5.65
CA GLU A 61 -17.07 12.30 6.83
C GLU A 61 -16.79 11.34 7.99
N VAL A 62 -16.21 11.85 9.08
CA VAL A 62 -16.24 11.17 10.36
C VAL A 62 -17.53 11.62 11.04
N ASP A 63 -18.50 10.71 11.11
CA ASP A 63 -19.82 10.95 11.71
C ASP A 63 -19.66 11.19 13.23
N LEU A 64 -19.74 12.46 13.65
CA LEU A 64 -19.40 12.94 15.01
C LEU A 64 -20.63 13.43 15.81
N ALA A 65 -21.84 13.10 15.37
CA ALA A 65 -23.09 13.78 15.74
C ALA A 65 -23.58 13.67 17.22
N GLU A 66 -22.85 13.07 18.17
CA GLU A 66 -23.35 12.95 19.56
C GLU A 66 -22.26 13.04 20.64
N ARG A 67 -21.54 14.17 20.79
CA ARG A 67 -20.70 14.38 22.00
C ARG A 67 -20.69 15.83 22.48
N ALA A 68 -21.10 16.02 23.73
CA ALA A 68 -21.15 17.31 24.42
C ALA A 68 -19.74 17.93 24.54
N ASP A 69 -19.67 19.25 24.31
CA ASP A 69 -18.48 20.08 24.15
C ASP A 69 -17.68 19.79 22.86
N GLY A 70 -18.21 20.21 21.71
CA GLY A 70 -17.70 19.92 20.36
C GLY A 70 -16.24 20.32 20.05
N TRP A 71 -15.51 20.95 20.97
CA TRP A 71 -14.08 21.23 20.82
C TRP A 71 -13.16 20.27 21.60
N VAL A 72 -13.69 19.56 22.62
CA VAL A 72 -12.86 18.80 23.59
C VAL A 72 -12.42 17.44 23.04
N GLN A 73 -13.02 16.92 21.96
CA GLN A 73 -12.75 15.56 21.48
C GLN A 73 -12.51 15.33 19.97
N PRO A 74 -11.73 16.14 19.21
CA PRO A 74 -11.41 15.77 17.83
C PRO A 74 -10.21 14.83 17.69
N PHE A 75 -9.30 14.72 18.65
CA PHE A 75 -7.95 14.17 18.39
C PHE A 75 -7.81 12.64 18.52
N LEU A 76 -8.89 11.88 18.38
CA LEU A 76 -8.90 10.42 18.65
C LEU A 76 -8.25 9.54 17.57
N VAL A 77 -7.55 10.08 16.57
CA VAL A 77 -6.90 9.29 15.50
C VAL A 77 -5.37 9.43 15.54
N ALA A 78 -4.79 9.20 16.72
CA ALA A 78 -3.35 9.18 16.99
C ALA A 78 -2.62 10.52 16.81
N PRO A 79 -1.59 10.82 17.64
CA PRO A 79 -0.91 12.11 17.58
C PRO A 79 -0.28 12.37 16.20
N VAL A 80 -0.45 13.59 15.69
CA VAL A 80 0.05 14.04 14.38
C VAL A 80 1.37 14.79 14.52
N ASP A 81 2.13 14.85 13.42
CA ASP A 81 3.42 15.54 13.37
C ASP A 81 3.25 17.03 13.12
N VAL A 82 2.21 17.42 12.37
CA VAL A 82 1.92 18.80 12.02
C VAL A 82 0.42 19.09 12.14
N VAL A 83 0.08 20.23 12.71
CA VAL A 83 -1.28 20.80 12.68
C VAL A 83 -1.25 22.10 11.90
N VAL A 84 -2.07 22.20 10.86
CA VAL A 84 -2.29 23.40 10.05
C VAL A 84 -3.65 23.98 10.40
N VAL A 85 -3.71 25.26 10.72
CA VAL A 85 -4.93 25.95 11.14
C VAL A 85 -5.14 27.18 10.26
N GLU A 86 -6.20 27.20 9.45
CA GLU A 86 -6.49 28.29 8.51
C GLU A 86 -7.79 29.01 8.87
N GLY A 87 -7.69 30.28 9.29
CA GLY A 87 -8.82 31.18 9.57
C GLY A 87 -9.66 30.84 10.82
N VAL A 88 -9.41 29.69 11.46
CA VAL A 88 -10.20 29.21 12.61
C VAL A 88 -10.11 30.15 13.82
N LEU A 89 -8.95 30.72 14.08
CA LEU A 89 -8.69 31.56 15.26
C LEU A 89 -9.03 33.05 15.07
N ASP A 90 -9.51 33.42 13.88
CA ASP A 90 -9.87 34.81 13.55
C ASP A 90 -11.23 35.21 14.12
N GLU A 91 -12.21 34.30 14.09
CA GLU A 91 -13.56 34.53 14.64
C GLU A 91 -14.02 33.38 15.55
N GLY A 92 -13.21 32.33 15.70
CA GLY A 92 -13.56 31.13 16.44
C GLY A 92 -13.13 31.12 17.91
N PRO A 93 -12.68 29.96 18.45
CA PRO A 93 -12.42 29.76 19.86
C PRO A 93 -11.26 30.64 20.35
N SER A 94 -11.16 30.84 21.67
CA SER A 94 -10.02 31.55 22.22
C SER A 94 -8.72 30.81 21.88
N PRO A 95 -7.68 31.49 21.34
CA PRO A 95 -6.42 30.85 20.98
C PRO A 95 -5.82 30.02 22.11
N ASP A 96 -5.86 30.53 23.34
CA ASP A 96 -5.33 29.83 24.51
C ASP A 96 -6.09 28.55 24.85
N ALA A 97 -7.42 28.51 24.65
CA ALA A 97 -8.16 27.27 24.84
C ALA A 97 -7.78 26.28 23.73
N PHE A 98 -7.86 26.71 22.48
CA PHE A 98 -7.55 25.89 21.31
C PHE A 98 -6.18 25.22 21.41
N LEU A 99 -5.13 26.01 21.66
CA LEU A 99 -3.75 25.54 21.79
C LEU A 99 -3.56 24.58 22.96
N ARG A 100 -4.28 24.77 24.08
CA ARG A 100 -4.24 23.83 25.22
C ARG A 100 -4.80 22.46 24.86
N THR A 101 -5.89 22.37 24.09
CA THR A 101 -6.40 21.05 23.68
C THR A 101 -5.52 20.39 22.63
N LEU A 102 -4.93 21.16 21.70
CA LEU A 102 -3.92 20.62 20.79
C LEU A 102 -2.75 20.00 21.58
N GLY A 103 -2.28 20.70 22.61
CA GLY A 103 -1.21 20.21 23.48
C GLY A 103 -1.62 19.04 24.38
N SER A 104 -2.91 18.77 24.57
CA SER A 104 -3.39 17.69 25.45
C SER A 104 -3.37 16.30 24.80
N GLY A 105 -3.16 16.20 23.48
CA GLY A 105 -3.07 14.90 22.82
C GLY A 105 -3.05 14.89 21.30
N ALA A 106 -3.20 16.04 20.63
CA ALA A 106 -3.20 16.10 19.17
C ALA A 106 -1.81 15.97 18.56
N LEU A 107 -0.80 16.54 19.22
CA LEU A 107 0.54 16.70 18.66
C LEU A 107 1.54 15.76 19.33
N VAL A 108 2.43 15.16 18.53
CA VAL A 108 3.63 14.52 19.06
C VAL A 108 4.54 15.57 19.73
N PRO A 109 5.32 15.20 20.78
CA PRO A 109 6.34 16.09 21.32
C PRO A 109 7.31 16.56 20.23
N GLY A 110 7.48 17.88 20.06
CA GLY A 110 8.26 18.46 18.96
C GLY A 110 7.50 18.64 17.65
N GLY A 111 6.20 18.33 17.62
CA GLY A 111 5.31 18.53 16.46
C GLY A 111 5.14 20.00 16.12
N LEU A 112 4.79 20.27 14.86
CA LEU A 112 4.70 21.62 14.31
C LEU A 112 3.25 22.13 14.31
N VAL A 113 3.06 23.40 14.62
CA VAL A 113 1.79 24.10 14.44
C VAL A 113 2.02 25.26 13.48
N VAL A 114 1.26 25.26 12.38
CA VAL A 114 1.26 26.32 11.37
C VAL A 114 -0.12 26.96 11.41
N VAL A 115 -0.19 28.24 11.78
CA VAL A 115 -1.45 28.98 11.81
C VAL A 115 -1.41 30.09 10.77
N SER A 116 -2.39 30.12 9.87
CA SER A 116 -2.64 31.24 8.96
C SER A 116 -3.97 31.92 9.30
N GLY A 117 -3.94 33.23 9.55
CA GLY A 117 -5.13 34.01 9.86
C GLY A 117 -4.88 35.52 9.85
N ALA A 118 -5.89 36.31 10.14
CA ALA A 118 -5.80 37.77 10.25
C ALA A 118 -5.15 38.24 11.57
N ARG A 119 -5.09 37.38 12.60
CA ARG A 119 -4.54 37.74 13.91
C ARG A 119 -3.09 37.30 14.10
N ASP A 120 -2.31 38.12 14.80
CA ASP A 120 -1.02 37.72 15.35
C ASP A 120 -1.23 36.78 16.54
N LEU A 121 -0.64 35.58 16.45
CA LEU A 121 -0.77 34.50 17.43
C LEU A 121 0.55 34.19 18.15
N THR A 122 1.58 35.01 17.96
CA THR A 122 2.90 34.86 18.62
C THR A 122 2.77 34.78 20.14
N THR A 123 2.06 35.74 20.74
CA THR A 123 1.90 35.84 22.20
C THR A 123 1.06 34.70 22.79
N PRO A 124 -0.10 34.32 22.21
CA PRO A 124 -0.85 33.12 22.63
C PRO A 124 -0.04 31.82 22.52
N LEU A 125 0.70 31.62 21.42
CA LEU A 125 1.52 30.42 21.23
C LEU A 125 2.62 30.30 22.29
N GLN A 126 3.34 31.39 22.56
CA GLN A 126 4.33 31.42 23.63
C GLN A 126 3.71 31.19 25.01
N SER A 127 2.52 31.75 25.27
CA SER A 127 1.81 31.62 26.54
C SER A 127 1.31 30.20 26.78
N ALA A 128 0.95 29.49 25.70
CA ALA A 128 0.63 28.06 25.71
C ALA A 128 1.88 27.15 25.79
N GLY A 129 3.09 27.71 25.81
CA GLY A 129 4.35 26.98 25.93
C GLY A 129 4.97 26.50 24.61
N PHE A 130 4.43 26.93 23.46
CA PHE A 130 5.03 26.63 22.16
C PHE A 130 6.29 27.47 21.93
N THR A 131 7.27 26.89 21.24
CA THR A 131 8.48 27.60 20.81
C THR A 131 8.25 28.16 19.41
N LEU A 132 8.23 29.47 19.25
CA LEU A 132 8.10 30.10 17.92
C LEU A 132 9.34 29.80 17.05
N GLU A 133 9.10 29.39 15.81
CA GLU A 133 10.16 29.15 14.82
C GLU A 133 10.19 30.24 13.74
N SER A 134 9.02 30.67 13.27
CA SER A 134 8.91 31.65 12.20
C SER A 134 7.61 32.42 12.31
N GLU A 135 7.66 33.67 11.87
CA GLU A 135 6.49 34.51 11.67
C GLU A 135 6.67 35.21 10.32
N ALA A 136 5.62 35.17 9.50
CA ALA A 136 5.59 35.89 8.24
C ALA A 136 4.23 36.56 8.06
N ALA A 137 4.23 37.87 7.80
CA ALA A 137 3.05 38.56 7.29
C ALA A 137 3.04 38.44 5.76
N THR A 138 1.90 38.04 5.21
CA THR A 138 1.63 38.01 3.76
C THR A 138 1.14 39.38 3.28
N GLU A 139 1.25 39.64 1.98
CA GLU A 139 0.82 40.93 1.39
C GLU A 139 -0.69 41.16 1.53
N ASP A 140 -1.47 40.10 1.67
CA ASP A 140 -2.93 40.14 1.89
C ASP A 140 -3.31 40.48 3.34
N GLY A 141 -2.33 40.74 4.21
CA GLY A 141 -2.53 41.05 5.62
C GLY A 141 -2.79 39.82 6.51
N ARG A 142 -2.63 38.60 5.98
CA ARG A 142 -2.68 37.36 6.78
C ARG A 142 -1.32 37.07 7.39
N HIS A 143 -1.32 36.67 8.65
CA HIS A 143 -0.15 36.24 9.42
C HIS A 143 -0.04 34.72 9.38
N VAL A 144 1.12 34.22 8.95
CA VAL A 144 1.52 32.82 9.07
C VAL A 144 2.47 32.70 10.24
N THR A 145 1.99 32.09 11.32
CA THR A 145 2.78 31.84 12.54
C THR A 145 3.12 30.36 12.64
N VAL A 146 4.40 30.06 12.82
CA VAL A 146 4.92 28.70 12.92
C VAL A 146 5.55 28.50 14.29
N ALA A 147 5.08 27.49 15.01
CA ALA A 147 5.58 27.16 16.34
C ALA A 147 5.70 25.66 16.55
N ARG A 148 6.62 25.26 17.44
CA ARG A 148 6.86 23.87 17.80
C ARG A 148 6.27 23.56 19.16
N PHE A 149 5.53 22.46 19.23
CA PHE A 149 5.01 21.91 20.49
C PHE A 149 6.20 21.45 21.36
N PRO A 150 6.31 21.91 22.61
CA PRO A 150 7.46 21.62 23.44
C PRO A 150 7.61 20.11 23.64
N SER A 151 8.85 19.63 23.52
CA SER A 151 9.16 18.19 23.63
C SER A 151 8.98 17.65 25.06
N PHE A 152 8.79 18.54 26.05
CA PHE A 152 8.50 18.26 27.45
C PHE A 152 7.52 19.31 27.97
N THR A 153 6.54 18.89 28.79
CA THR A 153 5.58 19.79 29.45
C THR A 153 6.28 20.84 30.29
N THR A 154 6.40 22.07 29.78
CA THR A 154 6.87 23.24 30.54
C THR A 154 5.70 23.95 31.21
N ALA A 155 4.94 23.24 32.04
CA ALA A 155 4.12 23.94 33.03
C ALA A 155 5.10 24.66 33.96
N ARG A 156 5.18 26.00 33.87
CA ARG A 156 6.06 26.82 34.73
C ARG A 156 5.72 26.53 36.21
N PRO A 157 6.62 25.95 37.00
CA PRO A 157 6.33 25.70 38.40
C PRO A 157 6.46 26.99 39.23
N LEU A 158 5.71 27.07 40.32
CA LEU A 158 5.56 28.24 41.19
C LEU A 158 6.77 28.52 42.11
N SER A 159 7.84 27.69 42.11
CA SER A 159 9.02 27.88 42.97
C SER A 159 10.31 27.18 42.46
N PRO A 160 11.51 27.63 42.87
CA PRO A 160 12.80 27.07 42.43
C PRO A 160 13.13 25.66 42.97
N GLU A 161 12.55 25.25 44.11
CA GLU A 161 12.67 23.86 44.59
C GLU A 161 11.82 22.89 43.76
N ALA A 162 10.69 23.38 43.23
CA ALA A 162 9.86 22.62 42.30
C ALA A 162 10.53 22.48 40.91
N ASP A 163 11.40 23.42 40.51
CA ASP A 163 12.21 23.32 39.29
C ASP A 163 13.23 22.17 39.34
N GLU A 164 13.95 21.97 40.46
CA GLU A 164 14.92 20.88 40.55
C GLU A 164 14.26 19.49 40.60
N ALA A 165 13.14 19.36 41.33
CA ALA A 165 12.37 18.13 41.39
C ALA A 165 11.74 17.78 40.04
N SER A 166 11.13 18.76 39.36
CA SER A 166 10.54 18.58 38.03
C SER A 166 11.61 18.31 36.97
N ALA A 167 12.78 18.96 37.05
CA ALA A 167 13.90 18.71 36.14
C ALA A 167 14.52 17.31 36.35
N ALA A 168 14.51 16.78 37.59
CA ALA A 168 14.94 15.41 37.87
C ALA A 168 13.94 14.39 37.31
N GLU A 169 12.64 14.64 37.47
CA GLU A 169 11.58 13.78 36.94
C GLU A 169 11.56 13.79 35.40
N ASN A 170 11.68 14.96 34.77
CA ASN A 170 11.78 15.09 33.32
C ASN A 170 13.00 14.36 32.74
N ARG A 171 14.15 14.38 33.44
CA ARG A 171 15.33 13.58 33.03
C ARG A 171 15.06 12.07 33.10
N ARG A 172 14.31 11.60 34.09
CA ARG A 172 13.91 10.19 34.18
C ARG A 172 12.97 9.80 33.04
N LEU A 173 11.94 10.60 32.80
CA LEU A 173 10.99 10.38 31.71
C LEU A 173 11.69 10.44 30.34
N ALA A 174 12.65 11.34 30.14
CA ALA A 174 13.45 11.40 28.92
C ALA A 174 14.23 10.09 28.68
N HIS A 175 14.88 9.55 29.71
CA HIS A 175 15.60 8.27 29.62
C HIS A 175 14.67 7.08 29.39
N GLU A 176 13.46 7.09 29.96
CA GLU A 176 12.45 6.05 29.71
C GLU A 176 11.91 6.12 28.27
N LEU A 177 11.65 7.32 27.76
CA LEU A 177 11.25 7.53 26.38
C LEU A 177 12.34 7.13 25.38
N GLU A 178 13.61 7.40 25.71
CA GLU A 178 14.74 6.97 24.89
C GLU A 178 14.85 5.43 24.84
N ARG A 179 14.70 4.76 25.98
CA ARG A 179 14.66 3.28 26.03
C ARG A 179 13.48 2.69 25.25
N THR A 180 12.29 3.27 25.38
CA THR A 180 11.11 2.78 24.63
C THR A 180 11.28 3.01 23.13
N ARG A 181 11.84 4.14 22.70
CA ARG A 181 12.20 4.39 21.30
C ARG A 181 13.22 3.40 20.77
N GLU A 182 14.25 3.07 21.54
CA GLU A 182 15.23 2.04 21.15
C GLU A 182 14.58 0.66 21.01
N LEU A 183 13.70 0.27 21.94
CA LEU A 183 12.98 -1.01 21.88
C LEU A 183 12.06 -1.07 20.65
N LEU A 184 11.26 -0.02 20.42
CA LEU A 184 10.41 0.09 19.24
C LEU A 184 11.24 0.10 17.94
N GLY A 185 12.40 0.75 17.94
CA GLY A 185 13.33 0.72 16.80
C GLY A 185 13.84 -0.69 16.50
N ARG A 186 14.18 -1.46 17.54
CA ARG A 186 14.60 -2.87 17.40
C ARG A 186 13.45 -3.76 16.94
N GLU A 187 12.25 -3.59 17.48
CA GLU A 187 11.06 -4.34 17.06
C GLU A 187 10.71 -4.06 15.60
N ARG A 188 10.68 -2.77 15.19
CA ARG A 188 10.48 -2.39 13.79
C ARG A 188 11.53 -3.00 12.87
N ALA A 189 12.80 -3.02 13.28
CA ALA A 189 13.85 -3.65 12.50
C ALA A 189 13.68 -5.18 12.38
N THR A 190 13.16 -5.84 13.42
CA THR A 190 12.85 -7.28 13.37
C THR A 190 11.67 -7.56 12.46
N ILE A 191 10.57 -6.81 12.59
CA ILE A 191 9.39 -6.93 11.72
C ILE A 191 9.78 -6.70 10.26
N ALA A 192 10.60 -5.67 9.97
CA ALA A 192 11.06 -5.42 8.60
C ALA A 192 11.87 -6.59 8.02
N ARG A 193 12.72 -7.24 8.83
CA ARG A 193 13.45 -8.45 8.41
C ARG A 193 12.52 -9.62 8.16
N GLU A 194 11.54 -9.86 9.04
CA GLU A 194 10.56 -10.93 8.88
C GLU A 194 9.68 -10.72 7.63
N MET A 195 9.23 -9.50 7.39
CA MET A 195 8.50 -9.16 6.17
C MET A 195 9.33 -9.36 4.92
N GLN A 196 10.62 -9.00 4.95
CA GLN A 196 11.52 -9.19 3.83
C GLN A 196 11.75 -10.68 3.55
N LEU A 197 11.93 -11.50 4.59
CA LEU A 197 12.03 -12.95 4.47
C LEU A 197 10.74 -13.55 3.89
N GLY A 198 9.57 -13.16 4.39
CA GLY A 198 8.29 -13.61 3.86
C GLY A 198 8.08 -13.23 2.40
N LYS A 199 8.49 -12.01 2.01
CA LYS A 199 8.47 -11.58 0.61
C LYS A 199 9.39 -12.45 -0.26
N ASP A 200 10.60 -12.74 0.20
CA ASP A 200 11.56 -13.54 -0.55
C ASP A 200 11.10 -15.00 -0.70
N GLU A 201 10.44 -15.57 0.32
CA GLU A 201 9.80 -16.89 0.26
C GLU A 201 8.65 -16.93 -0.76
N LEU A 202 7.77 -15.92 -0.75
CA LEU A 202 6.68 -15.82 -1.73
C LEU A 202 7.22 -15.73 -3.16
N LEU A 203 8.25 -14.92 -3.39
CA LEU A 203 8.90 -14.83 -4.71
C LEU A 203 9.54 -16.16 -5.12
N ALA A 204 10.07 -16.94 -4.19
CA ALA A 204 10.59 -18.28 -4.48
C ALA A 204 9.48 -19.26 -4.85
N MET A 205 8.34 -19.21 -4.16
CA MET A 205 7.17 -20.02 -4.48
C MET A 205 6.61 -19.67 -5.86
N ASP A 206 6.50 -18.38 -6.21
CA ASP A 206 6.03 -17.94 -7.52
C ASP A 206 6.92 -18.48 -8.66
N ARG A 207 8.24 -18.50 -8.47
CA ARG A 207 9.17 -19.10 -9.44
C ARG A 207 8.93 -20.60 -9.61
N GLN A 208 8.71 -21.33 -8.52
CA GLN A 208 8.40 -22.76 -8.57
C GLN A 208 7.08 -23.03 -9.28
N VAL A 209 6.06 -22.21 -9.01
CA VAL A 209 4.75 -22.32 -9.69
C VAL A 209 4.90 -22.07 -11.19
N ALA A 210 5.66 -21.04 -11.59
CA ALA A 210 5.94 -20.77 -13.00
C ALA A 210 6.66 -21.94 -13.69
N GLU A 211 7.67 -22.53 -13.05
CA GLU A 211 8.39 -23.70 -13.59
C GLU A 211 7.46 -24.92 -13.75
N LEU A 212 6.58 -25.17 -12.77
CA LEU A 212 5.60 -26.25 -12.85
C LEU A 212 4.57 -26.02 -13.95
N GLN A 213 4.12 -24.78 -14.15
CA GLN A 213 3.21 -24.42 -15.23
C GLN A 213 3.85 -24.64 -16.61
N ASP A 214 5.10 -24.22 -16.78
CA ASP A 214 5.88 -24.45 -18.01
C ASP A 214 6.04 -25.95 -18.30
N ARG A 215 6.38 -26.74 -17.27
CA ARG A 215 6.51 -28.19 -17.40
C ARG A 215 5.18 -28.83 -17.77
N LEU A 216 4.08 -28.39 -17.16
CA LEU A 216 2.74 -28.88 -17.47
C LEU A 216 2.35 -28.57 -18.92
N GLN A 217 2.65 -27.37 -19.42
CA GLN A 217 2.40 -27.00 -20.81
C GLN A 217 3.19 -27.87 -21.79
N ARG A 218 4.48 -28.12 -21.52
CA ARG A 218 5.31 -29.02 -22.35
C ARG A 218 4.75 -30.45 -22.37
N LEU A 219 4.31 -30.96 -21.22
CA LEU A 219 3.69 -32.28 -21.13
C LEU A 219 2.36 -32.36 -21.88
N ARG A 220 1.53 -31.31 -21.79
CA ARG A 220 0.28 -31.21 -22.57
C ARG A 220 0.56 -31.23 -24.07
N HIS A 221 1.53 -30.44 -24.54
CA HIS A 221 1.93 -30.42 -25.94
C HIS A 221 2.43 -31.80 -26.40
N LYS A 222 3.32 -32.44 -25.62
CA LYS A 222 3.79 -33.80 -25.90
C LYS A 222 2.64 -34.81 -25.94
N ASN A 223 1.66 -34.69 -25.05
CA ASN A 223 0.50 -35.58 -25.04
C ASN A 223 -0.35 -35.43 -26.30
N VAL A 224 -0.56 -34.20 -26.79
CA VAL A 224 -1.25 -33.94 -28.06
C VAL A 224 -0.50 -34.60 -29.23
N LEU A 225 0.82 -34.42 -29.30
CA LEU A 225 1.64 -35.05 -30.35
C LEU A 225 1.60 -36.58 -30.29
N LEU A 226 1.67 -37.16 -29.09
CA LEU A 226 1.57 -38.61 -28.90
C LEU A 226 0.21 -39.13 -29.34
N ARG A 227 -0.90 -38.45 -28.99
CA ARG A 227 -2.24 -38.83 -29.46
C ARG A 227 -2.33 -38.79 -30.98
N ALA A 228 -1.78 -37.76 -31.62
CA ALA A 228 -1.73 -37.66 -33.07
C ALA A 228 -0.91 -38.81 -33.69
N ARG A 229 0.24 -39.15 -33.09
CA ARG A 229 1.08 -40.26 -33.54
C ARG A 229 0.38 -41.62 -33.38
N VAL A 230 -0.30 -41.85 -32.26
CA VAL A 230 -1.11 -43.06 -32.04
C VAL A 230 -2.20 -43.19 -33.11
N ALA A 231 -2.92 -42.10 -33.39
CA ALA A 231 -3.94 -42.09 -34.44
C ALA A 231 -3.36 -42.35 -35.84
N GLN A 232 -2.15 -41.84 -36.12
CA GLN A 232 -1.45 -42.12 -37.37
C GLN A 232 -1.07 -43.61 -37.49
N VAL A 233 -0.46 -44.19 -36.45
CA VAL A 233 -0.05 -45.59 -36.43
C VAL A 233 -1.27 -46.51 -36.59
N ALA A 234 -2.40 -46.17 -35.96
CA ALA A 234 -3.64 -46.92 -36.15
C ALA A 234 -4.09 -46.92 -37.62
N ARG A 235 -4.08 -45.76 -38.30
CA ARG A 235 -4.42 -45.69 -39.73
C ARG A 235 -3.44 -46.47 -40.61
N GLU A 236 -2.14 -46.39 -40.33
CA GLU A 236 -1.11 -47.14 -41.05
C GLU A 236 -1.30 -48.66 -40.90
N ARG A 237 -1.66 -49.11 -39.69
CA ARG A 237 -1.99 -50.51 -39.42
C ARG A 237 -3.25 -50.93 -40.19
N ASP A 238 -4.33 -50.16 -40.13
CA ASP A 238 -5.59 -50.51 -40.80
C ASP A 238 -5.39 -50.59 -42.34
N LEU A 239 -4.55 -49.73 -42.92
CA LEU A 239 -4.16 -49.80 -44.33
C LEU A 239 -3.31 -51.04 -44.65
N ALA A 240 -2.40 -51.42 -43.77
CA ALA A 240 -1.58 -52.61 -43.94
C ALA A 240 -2.42 -53.90 -43.84
N GLU A 241 -3.37 -53.95 -42.90
CA GLU A 241 -4.33 -55.05 -42.75
C GLU A 241 -5.22 -55.18 -43.99
N ALA A 242 -5.74 -54.07 -44.53
CA ALA A 242 -6.52 -54.08 -45.76
C ALA A 242 -5.72 -54.64 -46.96
N ARG A 243 -4.48 -54.17 -47.16
CA ARG A 243 -3.59 -54.69 -48.22
C ARG A 243 -3.25 -56.17 -48.03
N ALA A 244 -3.03 -56.60 -46.80
CA ALA A 244 -2.77 -58.00 -46.50
C ALA A 244 -3.98 -58.88 -46.83
N ALA A 245 -5.19 -58.41 -46.56
CA ALA A 245 -6.43 -59.09 -46.95
C ALA A 245 -6.59 -59.16 -48.47
N GLU A 246 -6.37 -58.05 -49.19
CA GLU A 246 -6.42 -58.02 -50.66
C GLU A 246 -5.42 -59.02 -51.28
N LEU A 247 -4.17 -59.04 -50.81
CA LEU A 247 -3.16 -59.99 -51.29
C LEU A 247 -3.52 -61.44 -50.95
N ALA A 248 -4.12 -61.69 -49.78
CA ALA A 248 -4.59 -63.02 -49.41
C ALA A 248 -5.71 -63.50 -50.34
N ASP A 249 -6.65 -62.61 -50.70
CA ASP A 249 -7.71 -62.90 -51.66
C ASP A 249 -7.16 -63.14 -53.07
N GLU A 250 -6.22 -62.33 -53.55
CA GLU A 250 -5.53 -62.54 -54.84
C GLU A 250 -4.77 -63.89 -54.87
N LEU A 251 -4.05 -64.21 -53.79
CA LEU A 251 -3.38 -65.50 -53.66
C LEU A 251 -4.39 -66.66 -53.66
N PHE A 252 -5.51 -66.52 -52.97
CA PHE A 252 -6.56 -67.54 -52.98
C PHE A 252 -7.11 -67.76 -54.40
N LEU A 253 -7.44 -66.69 -55.12
CA LEU A 253 -7.95 -66.76 -56.49
C LEU A 253 -6.94 -67.36 -57.48
N THR A 254 -5.65 -67.03 -57.34
CA THR A 254 -4.60 -67.61 -58.18
C THR A 254 -4.40 -69.10 -57.91
N HIS A 255 -4.46 -69.54 -56.65
CA HIS A 255 -4.37 -70.97 -56.28
C HIS A 255 -5.63 -71.76 -56.68
N ASP A 256 -6.82 -71.16 -56.58
CA ASP A 256 -8.09 -71.80 -56.96
C ASP A 256 -8.38 -71.73 -58.46
N SER A 257 -7.53 -71.04 -59.25
CA SER A 257 -7.65 -71.03 -60.71
C SER A 257 -7.63 -72.45 -61.26
N ARG A 258 -8.63 -72.77 -62.10
CA ARG A 258 -8.81 -74.10 -62.72
C ARG A 258 -7.54 -74.56 -63.46
N ALA A 259 -6.78 -73.63 -64.03
CA ALA A 259 -5.50 -73.90 -64.67
C ALA A 259 -4.44 -74.39 -63.67
N VAL A 260 -4.30 -73.73 -62.52
CA VAL A 260 -3.35 -74.10 -61.47
C VAL A 260 -3.72 -75.44 -60.84
N ARG A 261 -5.00 -75.68 -60.54
CA ARG A 261 -5.48 -76.99 -60.07
C ARG A 261 -5.23 -78.12 -61.07
N THR A 262 -5.42 -77.85 -62.37
CA THR A 262 -5.14 -78.83 -63.42
C THR A 262 -3.66 -79.17 -63.49
N VAL A 263 -2.79 -78.16 -63.49
CA VAL A 263 -1.33 -78.33 -63.48
C VAL A 263 -0.86 -79.08 -62.22
N ALA A 264 -1.34 -78.70 -61.04
CA ALA A 264 -1.02 -79.39 -59.79
C ALA A 264 -1.42 -80.87 -59.83
N SER A 265 -2.61 -81.20 -60.33
CA SER A 265 -3.07 -82.59 -60.49
C SER A 265 -2.24 -83.41 -61.50
N MET A 266 -1.71 -82.74 -62.53
CA MET A 266 -0.81 -83.37 -63.51
C MET A 266 0.56 -83.64 -62.88
N VAL A 267 1.10 -82.70 -62.11
CA VAL A 267 2.38 -82.86 -61.40
C VAL A 267 2.29 -83.96 -60.33
N GLU A 268 1.20 -84.03 -59.55
CA GLU A 268 0.99 -85.12 -58.60
C GLU A 268 0.90 -86.48 -59.29
N ARG A 269 0.16 -86.58 -60.41
CA ARG A 269 0.11 -87.81 -61.21
C ARG A 269 1.49 -88.18 -61.75
N ALA A 270 2.28 -87.22 -62.21
CA ALA A 270 3.64 -87.46 -62.68
C ALA A 270 4.57 -87.92 -61.55
N ARG A 271 4.45 -87.38 -60.33
CA ARG A 271 5.20 -87.81 -59.14
C ARG A 271 4.83 -89.23 -58.71
N ARG A 272 3.54 -89.57 -58.63
CA ARG A 272 3.07 -90.93 -58.28
C ARG A 272 3.54 -91.99 -59.28
N ARG A 273 3.78 -91.61 -60.55
CA ARG A 273 4.35 -92.50 -61.57
C ARG A 273 5.88 -92.61 -61.51
N ARG A 274 6.57 -91.73 -60.79
CA ARG A 274 8.04 -91.69 -60.64
C ARG A 274 8.54 -92.24 -59.31
N SER A 275 7.69 -92.36 -58.30
CA SER A 275 8.01 -93.09 -57.07
C SER A 275 7.65 -94.58 -57.26
N PRO A 276 8.63 -95.50 -57.18
CA PRO A 276 8.39 -96.95 -57.25
C PRO A 276 7.61 -97.47 -56.04
#